data_AF-A0A962YV80-F1
#
_entry.id   AF-A0A962YV80-F1
#
_cell.length_a   1.000
_cell.length_b   1.000
_cell.length_c   1.000
_cell.angle_alpha   90.00
_cell.angle_beta   90.00
_cell.angle_gamma   90.00
#
_symmetry.space_group_name_H-M   'P 1'
#
loop_
_entity.id
_entity.type
_entity.pdbx_description
1 polymer ?
#
loop_
_entity_poly.entity_id
_entity_poly.type
_entity_poly.pdbx_seq_one_letter_code
_entity_poly.pdbx_strand_id
1 'polypeptide(L)'
;MAKIVAVTSCPTGIAHTIMAAEGLEQAAKQLGHDIQVETQGSVGTRNILTENDIAAADVVIIAADTRVDTARFIDKPLYETTTEPAIRDGVGVIEAALASVPAAAAPTTAPAAYLKIVAITSCPTGIAHTFMAAEGLEQGAKSQGHAIKVETQGSVGAKNTLTAEDIAAADLVIIAADTQVDKTRFAGKRLHEASTKAAIHDGAELVRKAITEAQVAGGAAGGISIEDQVKQAKAQQAAARTGVYKHLMTGVSYMLPFV
;
A
#
# COMPACT_ATOMS: atom_id res chain seq x y z
N MET A 1 -15.05 20.75 14.59
CA MET A 1 -14.25 21.95 14.29
C MET A 1 -12.92 21.45 13.75
N ALA A 2 -12.71 21.54 12.44
CA ALA A 2 -11.44 21.19 11.82
C ALA A 2 -10.43 22.34 11.97
N LYS A 3 -9.14 22.02 12.02
CA LYS A 3 -8.04 22.98 11.92
C LYS A 3 -7.52 23.01 10.49
N ILE A 4 -7.62 24.16 9.86
CA ILE A 4 -7.26 24.35 8.46
C ILE A 4 -6.07 25.29 8.42
N VAL A 5 -5.10 25.01 7.55
CA VAL A 5 -4.11 26.02 7.18
C VAL A 5 -4.19 26.25 5.69
N ALA A 6 -3.99 27.49 5.25
CA ALA A 6 -4.07 27.83 3.84
C ALA A 6 -2.91 28.72 3.41
N VAL A 7 -2.53 28.62 2.14
CA VAL A 7 -1.62 29.55 1.48
C VAL A 7 -2.34 30.15 0.29
N THR A 8 -2.41 31.48 0.22
CA THR A 8 -2.93 32.19 -0.94
C THR A 8 -1.82 32.90 -1.70
N SER A 9 -1.87 32.88 -3.03
CA SER A 9 -0.92 33.62 -3.85
C SER A 9 -1.47 33.99 -5.22
N CYS A 10 -1.37 35.27 -5.60
CA CYS A 10 -1.74 35.74 -6.93
C CYS A 10 -0.60 36.58 -7.52
N PRO A 11 -0.25 36.42 -8.81
CA PRO A 11 0.79 37.23 -9.44
C PRO A 11 0.32 38.67 -9.69
N THR A 12 -1.01 38.89 -9.81
CA THR A 12 -1.63 40.18 -10.10
C THR A 12 -1.90 40.97 -8.82
N GLY A 13 -0.84 41.24 -8.06
CA GLY A 13 -0.87 42.13 -6.91
C GLY A 13 -1.47 41.56 -5.63
N ILE A 14 -1.65 42.45 -4.65
CA ILE A 14 -2.07 42.10 -3.28
C ILE A 14 -3.57 41.81 -3.15
N ALA A 15 -4.41 42.36 -4.03
CA ALA A 15 -5.87 42.31 -3.86
C ALA A 15 -6.41 40.88 -3.87
N HIS A 16 -6.18 40.10 -4.94
CA HIS A 16 -6.69 38.74 -5.03
C HIS A 16 -6.09 37.81 -3.96
N THR A 17 -4.82 38.00 -3.62
CA THR A 17 -4.17 37.24 -2.54
C THR A 17 -4.87 37.45 -1.20
N ILE A 18 -5.17 38.71 -0.85
CA ILE A 18 -5.85 39.06 0.41
C ILE A 18 -7.32 38.66 0.35
N MET A 19 -8.02 38.92 -0.76
CA MET A 19 -9.42 38.56 -0.93
C MET A 19 -9.64 37.05 -0.84
N ALA A 20 -8.73 36.24 -1.39
CA ALA A 20 -8.80 34.79 -1.25
C ALA A 20 -8.60 34.36 0.21
N ALA A 21 -7.71 35.03 0.94
CA ALA A 21 -7.51 34.74 2.36
C ALA A 21 -8.74 35.10 3.19
N GLU A 22 -9.29 36.30 3.00
CA GLU A 22 -10.52 36.75 3.66
C GLU A 22 -11.72 35.85 3.31
N GLY A 23 -11.83 35.42 2.05
CA GLY A 23 -12.88 34.50 1.60
C GLY A 23 -12.83 33.16 2.34
N LEU A 24 -11.63 32.59 2.50
CA LEU A 24 -11.42 31.36 3.28
C LEU A 24 -11.65 31.57 4.79
N GLU A 25 -11.20 32.69 5.36
CA GLU A 25 -11.42 33.03 6.78
C GLU A 25 -12.91 33.19 7.11
N GLN A 26 -13.66 33.89 6.26
CA GLN A 26 -15.11 34.05 6.41
C GLN A 26 -15.84 32.72 6.28
N ALA A 27 -15.45 31.90 5.29
CA ALA A 27 -16.03 30.57 5.10
C ALA A 27 -15.75 29.63 6.28
N ALA A 28 -14.52 29.60 6.79
CA ALA A 28 -14.17 28.79 7.96
C ALA A 28 -14.95 29.23 9.19
N LYS A 29 -15.09 30.54 9.43
CA LYS A 29 -15.91 31.09 10.51
C LYS A 29 -17.37 30.70 10.37
N GLN A 30 -17.91 30.73 9.15
CA GLN A 30 -19.28 30.30 8.85
C GLN A 30 -19.49 28.80 9.13
N LEU A 31 -18.51 27.96 8.81
CA LEU A 31 -18.54 26.50 9.01
C LEU A 31 -18.13 26.06 10.43
N GLY A 32 -17.67 27.00 11.28
CA GLY A 32 -17.18 26.68 12.62
C GLY A 32 -15.88 25.87 12.60
N HIS A 33 -14.95 26.25 11.72
CA HIS A 33 -13.61 25.70 11.61
C HIS A 33 -12.58 26.75 12.01
N ASP A 34 -11.44 26.30 12.51
CA ASP A 34 -10.27 27.16 12.75
C ASP A 34 -9.47 27.23 11.46
N ILE A 35 -9.02 28.43 11.07
CA ILE A 35 -8.18 28.59 9.89
C ILE A 35 -7.09 29.61 10.12
N GLN A 36 -5.90 29.30 9.65
CA GLN A 36 -4.81 30.27 9.50
C GLN A 36 -4.41 30.36 8.02
N VAL A 37 -4.31 31.59 7.52
CA VAL A 37 -3.99 31.83 6.11
C VAL A 37 -2.69 32.60 5.98
N GLU A 38 -1.70 31.98 5.35
CA GLU A 38 -0.49 32.65 4.88
C GLU A 38 -0.75 33.27 3.52
N THR A 39 -0.35 34.53 3.34
CA THR A 39 -0.51 35.25 2.09
C THR A 39 0.85 35.47 1.45
N GLN A 40 1.03 35.05 0.20
CA GLN A 40 2.25 35.21 -0.58
C GLN A 40 1.96 36.11 -1.80
N GLY A 41 2.12 37.42 -1.63
CA GLY A 41 1.84 38.40 -2.68
C GLY A 41 3.09 39.15 -3.16
N SER A 42 2.91 40.12 -4.05
CA SER A 42 3.98 40.97 -4.57
C SER A 42 4.67 41.84 -3.51
N VAL A 43 4.08 41.98 -2.31
CA VAL A 43 4.61 42.74 -1.17
C VAL A 43 5.30 41.79 -0.15
N GLY A 44 5.54 40.54 -0.54
CA GLY A 44 6.14 39.51 0.29
C GLY A 44 5.11 38.65 1.02
N THR A 45 5.62 37.78 1.90
CA THR A 45 4.80 36.83 2.67
C THR A 45 4.34 37.45 3.99
N ARG A 46 3.07 37.24 4.36
CA ARG A 46 2.51 37.61 5.67
C ARG A 46 1.78 36.44 6.31
N ASN A 47 1.66 36.48 7.64
CA ASN A 47 1.03 35.42 8.45
C ASN A 47 1.66 34.05 8.16
N ILE A 48 2.99 33.99 8.20
CA ILE A 48 3.75 32.77 7.89
C ILE A 48 3.30 31.67 8.84
N LEU A 49 2.88 30.53 8.28
CA LEU A 49 2.47 29.36 9.05
C LEU A 49 3.68 28.78 9.79
N THR A 50 3.54 28.57 11.10
CA THR A 50 4.59 27.91 11.89
C THR A 50 4.51 26.40 11.72
N GLU A 51 5.59 25.69 12.03
CA GLU A 51 5.61 24.22 12.03
C GLU A 51 4.51 23.63 12.93
N ASN A 52 4.20 24.29 14.06
CA ASN A 52 3.14 23.87 14.96
C ASN A 52 1.75 24.02 14.34
N ASP A 53 1.50 25.09 13.59
CA ASP A 53 0.22 25.32 12.92
C ASP A 53 0.01 24.28 11.83
N ILE A 54 1.05 24.00 11.05
CA ILE A 54 1.03 22.96 10.01
C ILE A 54 0.83 21.59 10.63
N ALA A 55 1.57 21.25 11.70
CA ALA A 55 1.47 19.97 12.39
C ALA A 55 0.08 19.77 13.01
N ALA A 56 -0.58 20.83 13.48
CA ALA A 56 -1.92 20.78 14.04
C ALA A 56 -3.05 20.81 12.99
N ALA A 57 -2.75 21.09 11.72
CA ALA A 57 -3.74 21.16 10.66
C ALA A 57 -4.27 19.77 10.27
N ASP A 58 -5.58 19.68 10.06
CA ASP A 58 -6.26 18.51 9.49
C ASP A 58 -6.14 18.50 7.96
N VAL A 59 -6.11 19.68 7.33
CA VAL A 59 -5.96 19.85 5.88
C VAL A 59 -5.23 21.16 5.56
N VAL A 60 -4.45 21.14 4.47
CA VAL A 60 -3.77 22.30 3.89
C VAL A 60 -4.45 22.69 2.59
N ILE A 61 -4.82 23.97 2.43
CA ILE A 61 -5.41 24.52 1.21
C ILE A 61 -4.38 25.42 0.52
N ILE A 62 -4.04 25.15 -0.73
CA ILE A 62 -3.23 26.05 -1.56
C ILE A 62 -4.18 26.71 -2.57
N ALA A 63 -4.53 27.97 -2.34
CA ALA A 63 -5.36 28.75 -3.27
C ALA A 63 -4.47 29.76 -4.00
N ALA A 64 -3.84 29.31 -5.08
CA ALA A 64 -2.78 30.08 -5.74
C ALA A 64 -2.88 30.07 -7.27
N ASP A 65 -2.60 31.23 -7.86
CA ASP A 65 -2.38 31.41 -9.31
C ASP A 65 -0.88 31.54 -9.63
N THR A 66 -0.02 31.27 -8.64
CA THR A 66 1.45 31.18 -8.77
C THR A 66 1.95 29.87 -8.19
N ARG A 67 3.24 29.59 -8.42
CA ARG A 67 3.91 28.45 -7.81
C ARG A 67 4.18 28.72 -6.33
N VAL A 68 3.63 27.88 -5.46
CA VAL A 68 3.89 27.85 -4.02
C VAL A 68 4.80 26.67 -3.69
N ASP A 69 5.74 26.86 -2.75
CA ASP A 69 6.55 25.75 -2.23
C ASP A 69 5.73 24.91 -1.23
N THR A 70 5.53 23.64 -1.57
CA THR A 70 4.72 22.69 -0.80
C THR A 70 5.55 21.72 0.04
N ALA A 71 6.89 21.83 0.05
CA ALA A 71 7.77 20.89 0.77
C ALA A 71 7.43 20.76 2.27
N ARG A 72 7.01 21.86 2.91
CA ARG A 72 6.60 21.89 4.33
C ARG A 72 5.24 21.26 4.64
N PHE A 73 4.49 20.83 3.62
CA PHE A 73 3.15 20.26 3.76
C PHE A 73 3.07 18.78 3.36
N ILE A 74 4.21 18.12 3.13
CA ILE A 74 4.25 16.79 2.49
C ILE A 74 3.50 15.69 3.26
N ASP A 75 3.44 15.81 4.59
CA ASP A 75 2.76 14.86 5.48
C ASP A 75 1.29 15.23 5.75
N LYS A 76 0.74 16.23 5.04
CA LYS A 76 -0.61 16.75 5.26
C LYS A 76 -1.50 16.55 4.04
N PRO A 77 -2.79 16.24 4.23
CA PRO A 77 -3.77 16.30 3.15
C PRO A 77 -3.74 17.69 2.51
N LEU A 78 -3.46 17.73 1.21
CA LEU A 78 -3.25 18.97 0.46
C LEU A 78 -4.35 19.10 -0.59
N TYR A 79 -5.06 20.22 -0.57
CA TYR A 79 -6.05 20.59 -1.58
C TYR A 79 -5.56 21.83 -2.35
N GLU A 80 -5.32 21.69 -3.65
CA GLU A 80 -4.86 22.78 -4.50
C GLU A 80 -6.00 23.34 -5.36
N THR A 81 -6.09 24.67 -5.44
CA THR A 81 -7.05 25.43 -6.25
C THR A 81 -6.47 26.79 -6.65
N THR A 82 -7.16 27.53 -7.50
CA THR A 82 -6.84 28.93 -7.84
C THR A 82 -7.40 29.92 -6.81
N THR A 83 -7.03 31.20 -6.90
CA THR A 83 -7.57 32.22 -5.97
C THR A 83 -9.04 32.53 -6.21
N GLU A 84 -9.53 32.40 -7.44
CA GLU A 84 -10.92 32.77 -7.80
C GLU A 84 -11.98 31.97 -7.02
N PRO A 85 -11.90 30.63 -6.90
CA PRO A 85 -12.82 29.85 -6.07
C PRO A 85 -12.76 30.23 -4.60
N ALA A 86 -11.56 30.49 -4.05
CA ALA A 86 -11.41 30.93 -2.65
C ALA A 86 -12.09 32.28 -2.37
N ILE A 87 -12.16 33.16 -3.38
CA ILE A 87 -12.84 34.46 -3.30
C ILE A 87 -14.35 34.31 -3.41
N ARG A 88 -14.82 33.52 -4.39
CA ARG A 88 -16.24 33.46 -4.76
C ARG A 88 -17.05 32.43 -3.96
N ASP A 89 -16.40 31.34 -3.58
CA ASP A 89 -17.03 30.19 -2.94
C ASP A 89 -16.05 29.52 -1.95
N GLY A 90 -15.61 30.29 -0.95
CA GLY A 90 -14.71 29.79 0.10
C GLY A 90 -15.31 28.60 0.87
N VAL A 91 -16.65 28.53 0.98
CA VAL A 91 -17.35 27.41 1.63
C VAL A 91 -17.16 26.14 0.81
N GLY A 92 -17.45 26.18 -0.50
CA GLY A 92 -17.24 25.04 -1.39
C GLY A 92 -15.78 24.58 -1.43
N VAL A 93 -14.82 25.52 -1.39
CA VAL A 93 -13.39 25.19 -1.31
C VAL A 93 -13.04 24.44 -0.01
N ILE A 94 -13.53 24.90 1.14
CA ILE A 94 -13.27 24.24 2.42
C ILE A 94 -13.94 22.87 2.48
N GLU A 95 -15.19 22.75 2.03
CA GLU A 95 -15.90 21.47 1.98
C GLU A 95 -15.20 20.48 1.04
N ALA A 96 -14.76 20.94 -0.14
CA ALA A 96 -14.00 20.11 -1.07
C ALA A 96 -12.65 19.69 -0.47
N ALA A 97 -11.95 20.60 0.21
CA ALA A 97 -10.70 20.28 0.90
C ALA A 97 -10.92 19.22 1.98
N LEU A 98 -11.93 19.38 2.83
CA LEU A 98 -12.26 18.40 3.88
C LEU A 98 -12.79 17.07 3.32
N ALA A 99 -13.48 17.08 2.19
CA ALA A 99 -13.91 15.86 1.49
C ALA A 99 -12.75 15.15 0.79
N SER A 100 -11.73 15.90 0.37
CA SER A 100 -10.49 15.35 -0.20
C SER A 100 -9.58 14.72 0.86
N VAL A 101 -9.79 15.04 2.14
CA VAL A 101 -9.24 14.26 3.25
C VAL A 101 -9.95 12.90 3.23
N PRO A 102 -9.25 11.79 2.93
CA PRO A 102 -9.88 10.48 2.93
C PRO A 102 -10.51 10.24 4.31
N ALA A 103 -11.84 10.08 4.32
CA ALA A 103 -12.62 9.86 5.52
C ALA A 103 -12.04 8.68 6.30
N ALA A 104 -11.44 8.98 7.46
CA ALA A 104 -10.89 8.02 8.41
C ALA A 104 -10.01 6.92 7.77
N ALA A 105 -8.78 7.26 7.40
CA ALA A 105 -7.69 6.36 7.78
C ALA A 105 -7.60 6.42 9.32
N ALA A 106 -7.85 5.28 9.96
CA ALA A 106 -7.57 5.04 11.39
C ALA A 106 -6.23 5.67 11.80
N PRO A 107 -6.05 6.07 13.08
CA PRO A 107 -4.85 6.76 13.52
C PRO A 107 -3.63 6.05 12.98
N THR A 108 -2.75 6.80 12.30
CA THR A 108 -1.39 6.36 12.03
C THR A 108 -0.76 6.14 13.39
N THR A 109 -0.90 4.92 13.90
CA THR A 109 -0.11 4.42 15.01
C THR A 109 1.34 4.74 14.66
N ALA A 110 2.06 5.28 15.64
CA ALA A 110 3.50 5.57 15.67
C ALA A 110 4.32 4.86 14.58
N PRO A 111 5.34 5.52 14.00
CA PRO A 111 6.07 5.03 12.83
C PRO A 111 6.28 3.52 12.96
N ALA A 112 5.63 2.75 12.10
CA ALA A 112 5.86 1.32 12.04
C ALA A 112 7.37 1.16 11.96
N ALA A 113 7.94 0.44 12.93
CA ALA A 113 9.38 0.26 13.04
C ALA A 113 9.97 0.02 11.64
N TYR A 114 11.11 0.62 11.33
CA TYR A 114 11.75 0.42 10.03
C TYR A 114 11.93 -1.08 9.78
N LEU A 115 11.13 -1.65 8.87
CA LEU A 115 11.17 -3.06 8.52
C LEU A 115 12.06 -3.26 7.29
N LYS A 116 12.83 -4.34 7.32
CA LYS A 116 13.48 -4.91 6.14
C LYS A 116 12.58 -5.95 5.52
N ILE A 117 12.04 -5.65 4.34
CA ILE A 117 11.13 -6.49 3.60
C ILE A 117 11.91 -7.19 2.48
N VAL A 118 11.66 -8.48 2.29
CA VAL A 118 12.05 -9.17 1.06
C VAL A 118 10.81 -9.65 0.34
N ALA A 119 10.82 -9.62 -0.99
CA ALA A 119 9.66 -10.04 -1.76
C ALA A 119 10.04 -10.93 -2.95
N ILE A 120 9.08 -11.76 -3.37
CA ILE A 120 9.13 -12.48 -4.64
C ILE A 120 7.92 -12.05 -5.47
N THR A 121 8.14 -11.73 -6.74
CA THR A 121 7.06 -11.61 -7.72
C THR A 121 7.17 -12.67 -8.79
N SER A 122 6.04 -13.26 -9.21
CA SER A 122 6.04 -14.23 -10.31
C SER A 122 4.72 -14.28 -11.06
N CYS A 123 4.76 -14.11 -12.38
CA CYS A 123 3.61 -14.28 -13.26
C CYS A 123 3.96 -15.27 -14.38
N PRO A 124 3.11 -16.27 -14.69
CA PRO A 124 3.41 -17.26 -15.74
C PRO A 124 3.35 -16.65 -17.15
N THR A 125 2.56 -15.58 -17.33
CA THR A 125 2.27 -14.96 -18.64
C THR A 125 3.31 -13.92 -19.07
N GLY A 126 4.55 -14.02 -18.58
CA GLY A 126 5.69 -13.24 -19.06
C GLY A 126 6.26 -12.21 -18.08
N ILE A 127 7.01 -11.25 -18.61
CA ILE A 127 7.83 -10.31 -17.82
C ILE A 127 7.04 -9.14 -17.24
N ALA A 128 5.97 -8.69 -17.91
CA ALA A 128 5.32 -7.42 -17.59
C ALA A 128 4.73 -7.38 -16.18
N HIS A 129 3.77 -8.26 -15.85
CA HIS A 129 3.16 -8.28 -14.53
C HIS A 129 4.16 -8.62 -13.41
N THR A 130 5.19 -9.42 -13.71
CA THR A 130 6.25 -9.73 -12.75
C THR A 130 7.02 -8.47 -12.35
N PHE A 131 7.43 -7.65 -13.31
CA PHE A 131 8.12 -6.39 -13.06
C PHE A 131 7.20 -5.30 -12.50
N MET A 132 5.98 -5.17 -13.03
CA MET A 132 5.00 -4.20 -12.53
C MET A 132 4.62 -4.48 -11.06
N ALA A 133 4.47 -5.75 -10.68
CA ALA A 133 4.25 -6.12 -9.29
C ALA A 133 5.46 -5.79 -8.41
N ALA A 134 6.68 -5.95 -8.92
CA ALA A 134 7.90 -5.62 -8.19
C ALA A 134 7.99 -4.11 -7.96
N GLU A 135 7.77 -3.30 -8.99
CA GLU A 135 7.72 -1.83 -8.89
C GLU A 135 6.62 -1.36 -7.93
N GLY A 136 5.43 -1.97 -7.99
CA GLY A 136 4.32 -1.65 -7.08
C GLY A 136 4.67 -1.92 -5.62
N LEU A 137 5.34 -3.03 -5.33
CA LEU A 137 5.84 -3.35 -3.99
C LEU A 137 6.98 -2.41 -3.54
N GLU A 138 7.90 -2.07 -4.44
CA GLU A 138 9.00 -1.14 -4.16
C GLU A 138 8.50 0.25 -3.80
N GLN A 139 7.57 0.79 -4.59
CA GLN A 139 6.92 2.07 -4.33
C GLN A 139 6.06 2.01 -3.05
N GLY A 140 5.33 0.91 -2.85
CA GLY A 140 4.49 0.69 -1.67
C GLY A 140 5.29 0.66 -0.37
N ALA A 141 6.42 -0.04 -0.33
CA ALA A 141 7.29 -0.09 0.85
C ALA A 141 8.03 1.24 1.07
N LYS A 142 8.53 1.87 0.00
CA LYS A 142 9.23 3.16 0.08
C LYS A 142 8.33 4.28 0.60
N SER A 143 7.07 4.33 0.15
CA SER A 143 6.07 5.30 0.64
C SER A 143 5.73 5.11 2.14
N GLN A 144 6.07 3.97 2.71
CA GLN A 144 5.88 3.65 4.14
C GLN A 144 7.19 3.70 4.93
N GLY A 145 8.30 4.11 4.32
CA GLY A 145 9.60 4.23 4.98
C GLY A 145 10.28 2.88 5.27
N HIS A 146 9.92 1.81 4.57
CA HIS A 146 10.53 0.49 4.73
C HIS A 146 11.57 0.22 3.64
N ALA A 147 12.59 -0.59 3.95
CA ALA A 147 13.48 -1.14 2.93
C ALA A 147 12.85 -2.38 2.32
N ILE A 148 12.99 -2.53 1.00
CA ILE A 148 12.53 -3.72 0.30
C ILE A 148 13.54 -4.18 -0.74
N LYS A 149 13.72 -5.49 -0.86
CA LYS A 149 14.42 -6.14 -1.97
C LYS A 149 13.48 -7.13 -2.64
N VAL A 150 13.27 -6.98 -3.95
CA VAL A 150 12.34 -7.82 -4.71
C VAL A 150 13.10 -8.73 -5.67
N GLU A 151 12.90 -10.05 -5.54
CA GLU A 151 13.29 -11.05 -6.52
C GLU A 151 12.14 -11.25 -7.52
N THR A 152 12.46 -11.17 -8.80
CA THR A 152 11.49 -11.36 -9.88
C THR A 152 11.70 -12.73 -10.51
N GLN A 153 10.64 -13.54 -10.63
CA GLN A 153 10.67 -14.87 -11.23
C GLN A 153 9.71 -14.90 -12.42
N GLY A 154 10.22 -14.56 -13.60
CA GLY A 154 9.43 -14.54 -14.85
C GLY A 154 9.91 -15.57 -15.86
N SER A 155 9.38 -15.48 -17.09
CA SER A 155 9.78 -16.34 -18.22
C SER A 155 11.27 -16.23 -18.60
N VAL A 156 11.92 -15.14 -18.21
CA VAL A 156 13.37 -14.89 -18.42
C VAL A 156 14.25 -15.43 -17.28
N GLY A 157 13.67 -16.17 -16.33
CA GLY A 157 14.33 -16.66 -15.14
C GLY A 157 14.27 -15.70 -13.95
N ALA A 158 14.92 -16.10 -12.85
CA ALA A 158 14.99 -15.29 -11.64
C ALA A 158 16.00 -14.13 -11.78
N LYS A 159 15.61 -12.91 -11.40
CA LYS A 159 16.51 -11.75 -11.28
C LYS A 159 16.43 -11.15 -9.89
N ASN A 160 17.53 -10.51 -9.49
CA ASN A 160 17.71 -9.93 -8.15
C ASN A 160 17.47 -10.95 -7.02
N THR A 161 17.99 -12.17 -7.22
CA THR A 161 17.79 -13.30 -6.32
C THR A 161 18.15 -12.94 -4.88
N LEU A 162 17.26 -13.28 -3.95
CA LEU A 162 17.46 -13.09 -2.52
C LEU A 162 18.57 -14.04 -2.03
N THR A 163 19.57 -13.47 -1.37
CA THR A 163 20.61 -14.27 -0.71
C THR A 163 20.14 -14.76 0.66
N ALA A 164 20.87 -15.71 1.25
CA ALA A 164 20.56 -16.17 2.60
C ALA A 164 20.66 -15.03 3.63
N GLU A 165 21.60 -14.09 3.44
CA GLU A 165 21.76 -12.91 4.29
C GLU A 165 20.57 -11.96 4.17
N ASP A 166 20.05 -11.73 2.95
CA ASP A 166 18.86 -10.90 2.74
C ASP A 166 17.65 -11.48 3.51
N ILE A 167 17.45 -12.79 3.39
CA ILE A 167 16.34 -13.48 4.05
C ILE A 167 16.54 -13.47 5.57
N ALA A 168 17.75 -13.72 6.05
CA ALA A 168 18.06 -13.71 7.48
C ALA A 168 17.86 -12.31 8.10
N ALA A 169 18.21 -11.25 7.39
CA ALA A 169 18.03 -9.86 7.83
C ALA A 169 16.59 -9.33 7.65
N ALA A 170 15.73 -10.04 6.92
CA ALA A 170 14.35 -9.62 6.69
C ALA A 170 13.45 -9.84 7.91
N ASP A 171 12.62 -8.86 8.20
CA ASP A 171 11.56 -8.90 9.20
C ASP A 171 10.24 -9.45 8.61
N LEU A 172 10.05 -9.28 7.30
CA LEU A 172 8.84 -9.63 6.57
C LEU A 172 9.16 -10.15 5.16
N VAL A 173 8.44 -11.19 4.74
CA VAL A 173 8.50 -11.78 3.40
C VAL A 173 7.15 -11.57 2.71
N ILE A 174 7.14 -11.01 1.50
CA ILE A 174 5.94 -10.85 0.68
C ILE A 174 6.08 -11.69 -0.60
N ILE A 175 5.15 -12.62 -0.83
CA ILE A 175 5.12 -13.40 -2.09
C ILE A 175 3.91 -12.95 -2.89
N ALA A 176 4.14 -12.15 -3.93
CA ALA A 176 3.11 -11.72 -4.89
C ALA A 176 3.24 -12.55 -6.17
N ALA A 177 2.62 -13.73 -6.21
CA ALA A 177 2.84 -14.70 -7.28
C ALA A 177 1.52 -15.32 -7.77
N ASP A 178 1.44 -15.52 -9.09
CA ASP A 178 0.40 -16.31 -9.76
C ASP A 178 0.95 -17.68 -10.20
N THR A 179 2.12 -18.07 -9.69
CA THR A 179 2.79 -19.35 -9.91
C THR A 179 3.23 -19.97 -8.57
N GLN A 180 3.64 -21.23 -8.61
CA GLN A 180 4.21 -21.89 -7.44
C GLN A 180 5.63 -21.36 -7.16
N VAL A 181 5.83 -20.83 -5.95
CA VAL A 181 7.12 -20.33 -5.46
C VAL A 181 7.64 -21.22 -4.33
N ASP A 182 8.95 -21.48 -4.30
CA ASP A 182 9.59 -22.22 -3.21
C ASP A 182 9.65 -21.38 -1.93
N LYS A 183 9.02 -21.89 -0.88
CA LYS A 183 8.89 -21.22 0.43
C LYS A 183 9.85 -21.76 1.47
N THR A 184 10.55 -22.85 1.19
CA THR A 184 11.40 -23.55 2.16
C THR A 184 12.47 -22.64 2.75
N ARG A 185 13.05 -21.76 1.92
CA ARG A 185 14.06 -20.77 2.31
C ARG A 185 13.55 -19.68 3.27
N PHE A 186 12.24 -19.54 3.46
CA PHE A 186 11.62 -18.54 4.35
C PHE A 186 11.11 -19.12 5.67
N ALA A 187 11.44 -20.38 5.99
CA ALA A 187 11.02 -21.00 7.24
C ALA A 187 11.45 -20.14 8.47
N GLY A 188 10.53 -19.96 9.40
CA GLY A 188 10.67 -19.10 10.59
C GLY A 188 10.41 -17.61 10.34
N LYS A 189 10.20 -17.15 9.09
CA LYS A 189 9.95 -15.74 8.77
C LYS A 189 8.47 -15.43 8.68
N ARG A 190 8.10 -14.18 8.99
CA ARG A 190 6.74 -13.68 8.76
C ARG A 190 6.52 -13.56 7.26
N LEU A 191 5.51 -14.24 6.74
CA LEU A 191 5.24 -14.38 5.32
C LEU A 191 3.78 -14.00 5.03
N HIS A 192 3.59 -13.19 3.99
CA HIS A 192 2.29 -12.86 3.43
C HIS A 192 2.23 -13.20 1.94
N GLU A 193 1.13 -13.78 1.49
CA GLU A 193 0.93 -14.22 0.11
C GLU A 193 -0.16 -13.42 -0.57
N ALA A 194 0.07 -13.05 -1.82
CA ALA A 194 -0.85 -12.29 -2.64
C ALA A 194 -0.68 -12.65 -4.13
N SER A 195 -1.61 -12.18 -4.95
CA SER A 195 -1.48 -12.24 -6.42
C SER A 195 -0.61 -11.10 -6.95
N THR A 196 -0.05 -11.27 -8.14
CA THR A 196 0.68 -10.16 -8.80
C THR A 196 -0.26 -8.97 -9.06
N LYS A 197 -1.53 -9.25 -9.37
CA LYS A 197 -2.57 -8.23 -9.58
C LYS A 197 -2.77 -7.34 -8.36
N ALA A 198 -2.75 -7.91 -7.15
CA ALA A 198 -2.89 -7.14 -5.91
C ALA A 198 -1.71 -6.16 -5.74
N ALA A 199 -0.49 -6.63 -6.00
CA ALA A 199 0.71 -5.79 -5.95
C ALA A 199 0.73 -4.67 -7.00
N ILE A 200 0.18 -4.92 -8.19
CA ILE A 200 0.07 -3.91 -9.26
C ILE A 200 -0.99 -2.86 -8.95
N HIS A 201 -2.15 -3.28 -8.43
CA HIS A 201 -3.28 -2.38 -8.21
C HIS A 201 -3.05 -1.44 -7.02
N ASP A 202 -2.57 -1.97 -5.90
CA ASP A 202 -2.31 -1.17 -4.69
C ASP A 202 -1.21 -1.81 -3.84
N GLY A 203 0.04 -1.65 -4.28
CA GLY A 203 1.21 -2.18 -3.58
C GLY A 203 1.40 -1.58 -2.18
N ALA A 204 0.97 -0.34 -1.94
CA ALA A 204 1.04 0.27 -0.61
C ALA A 204 0.08 -0.41 0.37
N GLU A 205 -1.16 -0.64 -0.05
CA GLU A 205 -2.15 -1.35 0.76
C GLU A 205 -1.73 -2.80 1.03
N LEU A 206 -1.16 -3.47 0.03
CA LEU A 206 -0.65 -4.82 0.18
C LEU A 206 0.49 -4.89 1.20
N VAL A 207 1.42 -3.93 1.20
CA VAL A 207 2.49 -3.86 2.20
C VAL A 207 1.92 -3.64 3.61
N ARG A 208 0.92 -2.77 3.78
CA ARG A 208 0.25 -2.59 5.08
C ARG A 208 -0.40 -3.88 5.57
N LYS A 209 -1.17 -4.54 4.70
CA LYS A 209 -1.78 -5.85 4.99
C LYS A 209 -0.74 -6.89 5.36
N ALA A 210 0.37 -6.95 4.64
CA ALA A 210 1.44 -7.89 4.94
C ALA A 210 2.05 -7.63 6.33
N ILE A 211 2.22 -6.37 6.72
CA ILE A 211 2.74 -6.03 8.05
C ILE A 211 1.80 -6.50 9.17
N THR A 212 0.49 -6.46 8.97
CA THR A 212 -0.50 -6.86 9.97
C THR A 212 -0.83 -8.36 9.95
N GLU A 213 -0.94 -8.95 8.76
CA GLU A 213 -1.53 -10.28 8.56
C GLU A 213 -0.50 -11.38 8.28
N ALA A 214 0.79 -11.05 8.11
CA ALA A 214 1.81 -12.05 7.84
C ALA A 214 1.93 -13.09 8.95
N GLN A 215 1.96 -14.36 8.56
CA GLN A 215 2.07 -15.51 9.45
C GLN A 215 3.48 -16.09 9.40
N VAL A 216 3.94 -16.70 10.50
CA VAL A 216 5.26 -17.34 10.53
C VAL A 216 5.24 -18.57 9.63
N ALA A 217 5.99 -18.52 8.54
CA ALA A 217 6.19 -19.66 7.64
C ALA A 217 6.84 -20.79 8.44
N GLY A 218 6.16 -21.92 8.61
CA GLY A 218 6.66 -23.06 9.38
C GLY A 218 6.49 -22.95 10.92
N GLY A 219 5.70 -22.01 11.44
CA GLY A 219 5.35 -21.92 12.86
C GLY A 219 4.07 -22.70 13.22
N ALA A 220 4.26 -23.91 13.74
CA ALA A 220 3.32 -24.75 14.51
C ALA A 220 1.79 -24.57 14.30
N ALA A 221 1.27 -25.17 13.23
CA ALA A 221 0.00 -25.90 13.30
C ALA A 221 0.30 -27.38 13.08
N GLY A 222 0.23 -28.16 14.16
CA GLY A 222 0.23 -29.62 14.14
C GLY A 222 1.60 -30.24 13.85
N GLY A 223 2.36 -30.50 14.91
CA GLY A 223 3.24 -31.67 14.88
C GLY A 223 2.35 -32.88 14.59
N ILE A 224 2.45 -33.41 13.37
CA ILE A 224 1.90 -34.72 13.06
C ILE A 224 2.78 -35.68 13.87
N SER A 225 2.27 -36.15 15.00
CA SER A 225 2.87 -37.29 15.70
C SER A 225 3.10 -38.38 14.66
N ILE A 226 4.27 -39.01 14.70
CA ILE A 226 4.64 -40.14 13.81
C ILE A 226 3.53 -41.23 13.82
N GLU A 227 2.75 -41.27 14.90
CA GLU A 227 1.52 -42.03 15.10
C GLU A 227 0.44 -41.83 14.02
N ASP A 228 0.24 -40.59 13.55
CA ASP A 228 -0.79 -40.25 12.55
C ASP A 228 -0.31 -40.47 11.11
N GLN A 229 1.00 -40.34 10.84
CA GLN A 229 1.59 -40.76 9.56
C GLN A 229 1.47 -42.28 9.35
N VAL A 230 1.63 -43.08 10.41
CA VAL A 230 1.46 -44.54 10.36
C VAL A 230 -0.01 -44.94 10.15
N LYS A 231 -0.98 -44.18 10.70
CA LYS A 231 -2.41 -44.41 10.46
C LYS A 231 -2.83 -44.07 9.03
N GLN A 232 -2.34 -42.97 8.45
CA GLN A 232 -2.65 -42.58 7.07
C GLN A 232 -2.01 -43.55 6.05
N ALA A 233 -0.79 -44.03 6.28
CA ALA A 233 -0.15 -45.03 5.43
C ALA A 233 -0.90 -46.38 5.44
N LYS A 234 -1.44 -46.81 6.58
CA LYS A 234 -2.29 -48.01 6.68
C LYS A 234 -3.65 -47.83 5.99
N ALA A 235 -4.25 -46.64 6.06
CA ALA A 235 -5.52 -46.34 5.39
C ALA A 235 -5.37 -46.30 3.86
N GLN A 236 -4.25 -45.75 3.35
CA GLN A 236 -3.95 -45.73 1.91
C GLN A 236 -3.65 -47.13 1.35
N GLN A 237 -2.97 -47.99 2.11
CA GLN A 237 -2.77 -49.40 1.70
C GLN A 237 -4.07 -50.22 1.69
N ALA A 238 -5.02 -49.93 2.58
CA ALA A 238 -6.32 -50.59 2.59
C ALA A 238 -7.19 -50.18 1.38
N ALA A 239 -7.18 -48.89 1.02
CA ALA A 239 -7.91 -48.36 -0.14
C ALA A 239 -7.34 -48.87 -1.48
N ALA A 240 -6.02 -49.01 -1.59
CA ALA A 240 -5.37 -49.56 -2.78
C ALA A 240 -5.72 -51.04 -3.03
N ARG A 241 -5.87 -51.85 -1.97
CA ARG A 241 -6.28 -53.27 -2.09
C ARG A 241 -7.74 -53.43 -2.54
N THR A 242 -8.63 -52.50 -2.18
CA THR A 242 -10.02 -52.50 -2.64
C THR A 242 -10.19 -52.02 -4.08
N GLY A 243 -9.34 -51.10 -4.56
CA GLY A 243 -9.39 -50.60 -5.94
C GLY A 243 -9.03 -51.67 -6.98
N VAL A 244 -7.92 -52.39 -6.75
CA VAL A 244 -7.47 -53.46 -7.67
C VAL A 244 -8.49 -54.60 -7.75
N TYR A 245 -9.10 -55.00 -6.62
CA TYR A 245 -10.14 -56.03 -6.60
C TYR A 245 -11.44 -55.56 -7.29
N LYS A 246 -11.78 -54.28 -7.18
CA LYS A 246 -12.93 -53.68 -7.89
C LYS A 246 -12.72 -53.70 -9.40
N HIS A 247 -11.51 -53.43 -9.90
CA HIS A 247 -11.19 -53.51 -11.32
C HIS A 247 -11.15 -54.96 -11.86
N LEU A 248 -10.77 -55.93 -11.04
CA LEU A 248 -10.82 -57.36 -11.40
C LEU A 248 -12.27 -57.88 -11.47
N MET A 249 -13.14 -57.42 -10.57
CA MET A 249 -14.55 -57.82 -10.49
C MET A 249 -15.45 -57.17 -11.56
N THR A 250 -15.04 -56.04 -12.15
CA THR A 250 -15.85 -55.34 -13.17
C THR A 250 -15.57 -55.77 -14.61
N GLY A 251 -14.67 -56.72 -14.86
CA GLY A 251 -14.57 -57.43 -16.15
C GLY A 251 -14.42 -56.55 -17.41
N VAL A 252 -13.86 -55.35 -17.29
CA VAL A 252 -13.68 -54.45 -18.44
C VAL A 252 -12.40 -54.85 -19.18
N SER A 253 -12.55 -55.79 -20.11
CA SER A 253 -11.54 -56.08 -21.12
C SER A 253 -11.39 -54.87 -22.03
N TYR A 254 -10.31 -54.11 -21.86
CA TYR A 254 -9.96 -53.04 -22.79
C TYR A 254 -9.51 -53.68 -24.11
N MET A 255 -10.46 -53.85 -25.03
CA MET A 255 -10.17 -54.24 -26.42
C MET A 255 -9.46 -53.05 -27.08
N LEU A 256 -8.15 -53.19 -27.27
CA LEU A 256 -7.32 -52.26 -28.05
C LEU A 256 -7.90 -52.13 -29.47
N PRO A 257 -8.38 -50.95 -29.91
CA PRO A 257 -8.74 -50.77 -31.29
C PRO A 257 -7.44 -50.62 -32.10
N PHE A 258 -7.16 -51.62 -32.92
CA PHE A 258 -6.31 -51.47 -34.11
C PHE A 258 -7.18 -50.91 -35.23
N VAL A 259 -6.93 -49.67 -35.64
CA VAL A 259 -6.82 -49.17 -37.03
C VAL A 259 -6.40 -47.70 -37.02
#